data_AF-A0A417U3I4-F1
#
_entry.id   AF-A0A417U3I4-F1
#
_cell.length_a   1.000
_cell.length_b   1.000
_cell.length_c   1.000
_cell.angle_alpha   90.00
_cell.angle_beta   90.00
_cell.angle_gamma   90.00
#
_symmetry.space_group_name_H-M   'P 1'
#
loop_
_entity.id
_entity.type
_entity.pdbx_description
1 polymer ?
#
loop_
_entity_poly.entity_id
_entity_poly.type
_entity_poly.pdbx_seq_one_letter_code
_entity_poly.pdbx_strand_id
1 'polypeptide(L)'
;MKTKKKNRFLTFCFSLMPGAAEMYMGFMRTGTELMLFFLGMIMIPSFLGLEGLSILAVVIWAYGFFHANHLASLSDEEFAQVEDNDILGMELFQKGKKKLLGNSRGIAVLLIVLGVWLLWGTGVDMLWAYRVLPEYIYELLFTISDYVPRLTASVLIIVLGVHMIRGKKKELYREEPIKDREQEAADQSAASENPDREGEA
;
A
#
# COMPACT_ATOMS: atom_id res chain seq x y z
N MET A 1 13.25 -0.36 20.89
CA MET A 1 12.80 0.35 22.12
C MET A 1 11.99 -0.67 22.93
N LYS A 2 12.07 -0.72 24.26
CA LYS A 2 11.28 -1.73 25.02
C LYS A 2 9.83 -1.24 25.17
N THR A 3 8.86 -2.05 24.77
CA THR A 3 7.44 -1.80 24.99
C THR A 3 7.15 -1.84 26.48
N LYS A 4 6.30 -0.93 26.96
CA LYS A 4 5.91 -0.87 28.37
C LYS A 4 4.44 -0.52 28.48
N LYS A 5 3.72 -1.25 29.31
CA LYS A 5 2.35 -0.92 29.68
C LYS A 5 2.31 0.42 30.41
N LYS A 6 1.29 1.22 30.12
CA LYS A 6 1.12 2.59 30.62
C LYS A 6 -0.27 2.77 31.19
N ASN A 7 -0.55 3.97 31.73
CA ASN A 7 -1.86 4.34 32.23
C ASN A 7 -2.95 4.13 31.15
N ARG A 8 -3.96 3.33 31.48
CA ARG A 8 -5.08 2.97 30.60
C ARG A 8 -5.91 4.20 30.18
N PHE A 9 -6.10 5.16 31.08
CA PHE A 9 -6.83 6.39 30.77
C PHE A 9 -6.10 7.22 29.70
N LEU A 10 -4.79 7.43 29.87
CA LEU A 10 -3.99 8.15 28.87
C LEU A 10 -3.92 7.38 27.55
N THR A 11 -3.87 6.05 27.61
CA THR A 11 -3.90 5.22 26.40
C THR A 11 -5.21 5.36 25.64
N PHE A 12 -6.34 5.39 26.36
CA PHE A 12 -7.65 5.69 25.77
C PHE A 12 -7.67 7.10 25.14
N CYS A 13 -7.19 8.13 25.84
CA CYS A 13 -7.12 9.48 25.28
C CYS A 13 -6.25 9.54 24.01
N PHE A 14 -5.08 8.90 24.03
CA PHE A 14 -4.20 8.84 22.86
C PHE A 14 -4.79 7.99 21.73
N SER A 15 -5.64 7.00 22.02
CA SER A 15 -6.23 6.13 20.98
C SER A 15 -7.22 6.87 20.08
N LEU A 16 -7.68 8.06 20.50
CA LEU A 16 -8.47 8.96 19.65
C LEU A 16 -7.66 9.51 18.49
N MET A 17 -6.33 9.57 18.62
CA MET A 17 -5.41 9.90 17.53
C MET A 17 -4.81 8.60 16.96
N PRO A 18 -4.98 8.32 15.66
CA PRO A 18 -4.53 7.07 15.08
C PRO A 18 -3.00 6.93 15.19
N GLY A 19 -2.54 5.84 15.80
CA GLY A 19 -1.12 5.52 16.01
C GLY A 19 -0.48 6.12 17.26
N ALA A 20 -1.12 7.09 17.92
CA ALA A 20 -0.50 7.79 19.05
C ALA A 20 -0.48 6.94 20.33
N ALA A 21 -1.50 6.12 20.56
CA ALA A 21 -1.56 5.25 21.73
C ALA A 21 -0.55 4.10 21.65
N GLU A 22 -0.36 3.54 20.47
CA GLU A 22 0.65 2.52 20.16
C GLU A 22 2.05 3.06 20.46
N MET A 23 2.36 4.27 19.97
CA MET A 23 3.64 4.94 20.27
C MET A 23 3.81 5.22 21.77
N TYR A 24 2.73 5.60 22.46
CA TYR A 24 2.77 5.84 23.91
C TYR A 24 3.12 4.58 24.72
N MET A 25 2.66 3.41 24.26
CA MET A 25 2.98 2.09 24.83
C MET A 25 4.36 1.55 24.37
N GLY A 26 5.04 2.26 23.46
CA GLY A 26 6.37 1.92 22.96
C GLY A 26 6.38 1.17 21.63
N PHE A 27 5.21 0.93 21.02
CA PHE A 27 5.05 0.35 19.68
C PHE A 27 5.22 1.44 18.62
N MET A 28 6.47 1.89 18.46
CA MET A 28 6.82 3.02 17.59
C MET A 28 6.60 2.69 16.12
N ARG A 29 6.85 1.45 15.70
CA ARG A 29 6.72 1.03 14.30
C ARG A 29 5.26 0.92 13.92
N THR A 30 4.50 0.13 14.68
CA THR A 30 3.04 -0.05 14.58
C THR A 30 2.32 1.31 14.56
N GLY A 31 2.61 2.18 15.53
CA GLY A 31 1.96 3.48 15.62
C GLY A 31 2.31 4.43 14.46
N THR A 32 3.56 4.44 14.01
CA THR A 32 3.97 5.26 12.86
C THR A 32 3.33 4.77 11.56
N GLU A 33 3.26 3.45 11.35
CA GLU A 33 2.57 2.84 10.21
C GLU A 33 1.11 3.27 10.16
N LEU A 34 0.39 3.11 11.28
CA LEU A 34 -1.01 3.44 11.37
C LEU A 34 -1.29 4.93 11.13
N MET A 35 -0.46 5.81 11.70
CA MET A 35 -0.56 7.26 11.50
C MET A 35 -0.28 7.65 10.04
N LEU A 36 0.76 7.07 9.42
CA LEU A 36 1.09 7.34 8.02
C LEU A 36 -0.03 6.87 7.08
N PHE A 37 -0.61 5.70 7.34
CA PHE A 37 -1.72 5.18 6.55
C PHE A 37 -2.98 6.01 6.71
N PHE A 38 -3.32 6.41 7.93
CA PHE A 38 -4.46 7.29 8.17
C PHE A 38 -4.32 8.61 7.41
N LEU A 39 -3.19 9.30 7.56
CA LEU A 39 -2.93 10.55 6.85
C LEU A 39 -2.84 10.34 5.33
N GLY A 40 -2.20 9.25 4.89
CA GLY A 40 -2.09 8.89 3.49
C GLY A 40 -3.44 8.68 2.83
N MET A 41 -4.37 8.02 3.52
CA MET A 41 -5.74 7.79 3.04
C MET A 41 -6.61 9.04 3.05
N ILE A 42 -6.24 10.10 3.78
CA ILE A 42 -6.91 11.40 3.67
C ILE A 42 -6.28 12.20 2.53
N MET A 43 -4.96 12.34 2.53
CA MET A 43 -4.24 13.26 1.65
C MET A 43 -4.18 12.78 0.21
N ILE A 44 -3.80 11.52 -0.02
CA ILE A 44 -3.59 11.00 -1.38
C ILE A 44 -4.88 11.06 -2.20
N PRO A 45 -6.04 10.60 -1.69
CA PRO A 45 -7.26 10.69 -2.47
C PRO A 45 -7.73 12.13 -2.69
N SER A 46 -7.57 13.03 -1.72
CA SER A 46 -7.87 14.46 -1.93
C SER A 46 -7.02 15.07 -3.05
N PHE A 47 -5.73 14.76 -3.12
CA PHE A 47 -4.87 15.24 -4.22
C PHE A 47 -5.23 14.64 -5.58
N LEU A 48 -5.69 13.39 -5.61
CA LEU A 48 -6.07 12.71 -6.85
C LEU A 48 -7.53 12.95 -7.25
N GLY A 49 -8.29 13.73 -6.47
CA GLY A 49 -9.73 13.95 -6.68
C GLY A 49 -10.56 12.67 -6.52
N LEU A 50 -10.08 11.72 -5.70
CA LEU A 50 -10.71 10.44 -5.36
C LEU A 50 -11.29 10.49 -3.93
N GLU A 51 -11.95 11.58 -3.56
CA GLU A 51 -12.39 11.86 -2.18
C GLU A 51 -13.18 10.72 -1.52
N GLY A 52 -13.91 9.93 -2.33
CA GLY A 52 -14.63 8.75 -1.84
C GLY A 52 -13.74 7.70 -1.16
N LEU A 53 -12.45 7.60 -1.51
CA LEU A 53 -11.52 6.67 -0.85
C LEU A 53 -11.12 7.14 0.55
N SER A 54 -11.26 8.44 0.87
CA SER A 54 -10.91 8.98 2.19
C SER A 54 -11.78 8.41 3.32
N ILE A 55 -12.94 7.81 3.00
CA ILE A 55 -13.76 7.08 3.98
C ILE A 55 -13.02 5.91 4.63
N LEU A 56 -12.05 5.30 3.92
CA LEU A 56 -11.22 4.22 4.47
C LEU A 56 -10.33 4.70 5.62
N ALA A 57 -10.05 6.00 5.73
CA ALA A 57 -9.36 6.56 6.88
C ALA A 57 -10.16 6.35 8.18
N VAL A 58 -11.49 6.36 8.12
CA VAL A 58 -12.36 6.07 9.28
C VAL A 58 -12.20 4.60 9.71
N VAL A 59 -12.07 3.68 8.75
CA VAL A 59 -11.84 2.25 9.03
C VAL A 59 -10.47 2.04 9.69
N ILE A 60 -9.43 2.70 9.16
CA ILE A 60 -8.08 2.67 9.73
C ILE A 60 -8.07 3.25 11.15
N TRP A 61 -8.76 4.37 11.36
CA TRP A 61 -8.90 4.99 12.67
C TRP A 61 -9.58 4.06 13.67
N ALA A 62 -10.71 3.44 13.28
CA ALA A 62 -11.43 2.50 14.14
C ALA A 62 -10.55 1.30 14.50
N TYR A 63 -9.84 0.73 13.51
CA TYR A 63 -8.87 -0.33 13.76
C TYR A 63 -7.82 0.09 14.80
N GLY A 64 -7.19 1.25 14.62
CA GLY A 64 -6.21 1.77 15.56
C GLY A 64 -6.76 1.99 16.97
N PHE A 65 -7.94 2.60 17.05
CA PHE A 65 -8.64 2.82 18.30
C PHE A 65 -8.86 1.51 19.07
N PHE A 66 -9.44 0.49 18.42
CA PHE A 66 -9.68 -0.80 19.06
C PHE A 66 -8.40 -1.56 19.34
N HIS A 67 -7.42 -1.50 18.45
CA HIS A 67 -6.13 -2.16 18.61
C HIS A 67 -5.37 -1.64 19.83
N ALA A 68 -5.24 -0.32 19.96
CA ALA A 68 -4.60 0.29 21.12
C ALA A 68 -5.32 -0.02 22.44
N ASN A 69 -6.65 0.00 22.45
CA ASN A 69 -7.43 -0.30 23.66
C ASN A 69 -7.36 -1.78 24.05
N HIS A 70 -7.30 -2.68 23.06
CA HIS A 70 -7.07 -4.10 23.30
C HIS A 70 -5.68 -4.33 23.91
N LEU A 71 -4.66 -3.71 23.34
CA LEU A 71 -3.27 -3.80 23.83
C LEU A 71 -3.15 -3.28 25.27
N ALA A 72 -3.87 -2.19 25.61
CA ALA A 72 -3.95 -1.67 26.97
C ALA A 72 -4.68 -2.59 27.96
N SER A 73 -5.51 -3.51 27.46
CA SER A 73 -6.30 -4.44 28.27
C SER A 73 -5.60 -5.76 28.57
N LEU A 74 -4.53 -6.11 27.84
CA LEU A 74 -3.76 -7.34 28.04
C LEU A 74 -3.13 -7.40 29.44
N SER A 75 -2.91 -8.62 29.95
CA SER A 75 -2.09 -8.82 31.14
C SER A 75 -0.62 -8.44 30.88
N ASP A 76 0.18 -8.27 31.93
CA ASP A 76 1.58 -7.85 31.77
C ASP A 76 2.43 -8.92 31.09
N GLU A 77 2.11 -10.20 31.31
CA GLU A 77 2.74 -11.33 30.63
C GLU A 77 2.38 -11.38 29.14
N GLU A 78 1.09 -11.24 28.80
CA GLU A 78 0.64 -11.20 27.41
C GLU A 78 1.19 -9.99 26.67
N PHE A 79 1.20 -8.81 27.31
CA PHE A 79 1.73 -7.58 26.73
C PHE A 79 3.22 -7.69 26.43
N ALA A 80 4.01 -8.34 27.31
CA ALA A 80 5.44 -8.53 27.11
C ALA A 80 5.76 -9.46 25.93
N GLN A 81 4.82 -10.32 25.53
CA GLN A 81 4.95 -11.21 24.36
C GLN A 81 4.60 -10.51 23.04
N VAL A 82 3.93 -9.35 23.08
CA VAL A 82 3.60 -8.59 21.86
C VAL A 82 4.85 -7.83 21.38
N GLU A 83 5.36 -8.25 20.23
CA GLU A 83 6.46 -7.58 19.55
C GLU A 83 5.98 -6.44 18.63
N ASP A 84 6.78 -5.38 18.52
CA ASP A 84 6.55 -4.25 17.60
C ASP A 84 6.97 -4.61 16.17
N ASN A 85 6.17 -5.48 15.55
CA ASN A 85 6.36 -5.94 14.18
C ASN A 85 5.57 -5.06 13.19
N ASP A 86 5.99 -5.05 11.92
CA ASP A 86 5.25 -4.38 10.85
C ASP A 86 3.85 -4.99 10.75
N ILE A 87 2.81 -4.17 10.87
CA ILE A 87 1.43 -4.59 10.62
C ILE A 87 1.06 -4.40 9.16
N LEU A 88 1.61 -3.37 8.51
CA LEU A 88 1.24 -2.93 7.17
C LEU A 88 2.35 -3.17 6.13
N GLY A 89 3.41 -3.86 6.55
CA GLY A 89 4.51 -4.25 5.67
C GLY A 89 5.31 -3.05 5.19
N MET A 90 5.72 -2.13 6.08
CA MET A 90 6.69 -1.08 5.72
C MET A 90 7.97 -1.64 5.12
N GLU A 91 8.33 -2.90 5.33
CA GLU A 91 9.36 -3.56 4.50
C GLU A 91 9.09 -3.47 2.99
N LEU A 92 7.86 -3.67 2.54
CA LEU A 92 7.47 -3.55 1.13
C LEU A 92 7.58 -2.09 0.67
N PHE A 93 7.13 -1.16 1.52
CA PHE A 93 7.27 0.27 1.25
C PHE A 93 8.75 0.68 1.18
N GLN A 94 9.61 0.18 2.07
CA GLN A 94 11.05 0.44 2.06
C GLN A 94 11.74 -0.17 0.84
N LYS A 95 11.37 -1.39 0.45
CA LYS A 95 11.85 -2.02 -0.81
C LYS A 95 11.41 -1.22 -2.03
N GLY A 96 10.14 -0.80 -2.06
CA GLY A 96 9.59 0.09 -3.09
C GLY A 96 10.32 1.43 -3.13
N LYS A 97 10.52 2.07 -1.98
CA LYS A 97 11.27 3.32 -1.82
C LYS A 97 12.71 3.18 -2.28
N LYS A 98 13.42 2.09 -1.95
CA LYS A 98 14.78 1.82 -2.44
C LYS A 98 14.80 1.67 -3.96
N LYS A 99 13.82 0.99 -4.54
CA LYS A 99 13.67 0.85 -6.00
C LYS A 99 13.36 2.18 -6.69
N LEU A 100 12.52 3.02 -6.07
CA LEU A 100 12.19 4.36 -6.55
C LEU A 100 13.39 5.31 -6.44
N LEU A 101 14.06 5.34 -5.28
CA LEU A 101 15.26 6.16 -5.03
C LEU A 101 16.46 5.74 -5.88
N GLY A 102 16.58 4.44 -6.21
CA GLY A 102 17.58 3.94 -7.16
C GLY A 102 17.37 4.48 -8.57
N ASN A 103 16.16 4.96 -8.90
CA ASN A 103 15.83 5.59 -10.17
C ASN A 103 15.65 7.11 -10.00
N SER A 104 16.73 7.80 -9.66
CA SER A 104 16.74 9.27 -9.42
C SER A 104 16.16 10.10 -10.57
N ARG A 105 16.29 9.63 -11.81
CA ARG A 105 15.68 10.25 -13.00
C ARG A 105 14.16 10.23 -12.96
N GLY A 106 13.56 9.10 -12.55
CA GLY A 106 12.11 8.97 -12.44
C GLY A 106 11.52 9.89 -11.38
N ILE A 107 12.19 10.00 -10.22
CA ILE A 107 11.81 10.94 -9.16
C ILE A 107 11.91 12.38 -9.65
N ALA A 108 13.02 12.75 -10.31
CA ALA A 108 13.18 14.11 -10.84
C ALA A 108 12.09 14.47 -11.87
N VAL A 109 11.77 13.57 -12.79
CA VAL A 109 10.69 13.76 -13.77
C VAL A 109 9.33 13.91 -13.07
N LEU A 110 9.05 13.08 -12.07
CA LEU A 110 7.82 13.18 -11.28
C LEU A 110 7.71 14.54 -10.57
N LEU A 111 8.80 15.00 -9.92
CA LEU A 111 8.84 16.31 -9.25
C LEU A 111 8.67 17.47 -10.24
N ILE A 112 9.28 17.39 -11.43
CA ILE A 112 9.11 18.42 -12.47
C ILE A 112 7.67 18.46 -12.95
N VAL A 113 7.08 17.31 -13.28
CA VAL A 113 5.68 17.22 -13.71
C VAL A 113 4.74 17.77 -12.64
N LEU A 114 4.97 17.42 -11.37
CA LEU A 114 4.18 17.91 -10.25
C LEU A 114 4.38 19.42 -10.02
N GLY A 115 5.61 19.92 -10.17
CA GLY A 115 5.89 21.36 -10.09
C GLY A 115 5.21 22.16 -11.19
N VAL A 116 5.27 21.68 -12.45
CA VAL A 116 4.56 22.29 -13.59
C VAL A 116 3.05 22.24 -13.37
N TRP A 117 2.54 21.14 -12.83
CA TRP A 117 1.13 20.99 -12.48
C TRP A 117 0.66 22.04 -11.46
N LEU A 118 1.41 22.22 -10.37
CA LEU A 118 1.09 23.22 -9.34
C LEU A 118 1.17 24.65 -9.90
N LEU A 119 2.20 24.95 -10.68
CA LEU A 119 2.36 26.25 -11.34
C LEU A 119 1.22 26.55 -12.32
N TRP A 120 0.72 25.52 -13.02
CA TRP A 120 -0.41 25.68 -13.95
C TRP A 120 -1.68 26.13 -13.22
N GLY A 121 -2.05 25.46 -12.13
CA GLY A 121 -3.21 25.85 -11.32
C GLY A 121 -3.11 27.28 -10.81
N THR A 122 -1.98 27.62 -10.18
CA THR A 122 -1.74 28.99 -9.68
C THR A 122 -1.72 30.04 -10.80
N GLY A 123 -1.17 29.70 -11.97
CA GLY A 123 -1.12 30.58 -13.13
C GLY A 123 -2.51 30.89 -13.71
N VAL A 124 -3.37 29.88 -13.83
CA VAL A 124 -4.76 30.05 -14.30
C VAL A 124 -5.55 30.92 -13.32
N ASP A 125 -5.43 30.67 -12.02
CA ASP A 125 -6.09 31.47 -10.97
C ASP A 125 -5.62 32.93 -10.98
N MET A 126 -4.31 33.15 -11.16
CA MET A 126 -3.73 34.50 -11.26
C MET A 126 -4.24 35.23 -12.50
N LEU A 127 -4.28 34.58 -13.67
CA LEU A 127 -4.79 35.19 -14.91
C LEU A 127 -6.26 35.59 -14.79
N TRP A 128 -7.07 34.80 -14.06
CA TRP A 128 -8.44 35.15 -13.73
C TRP A 128 -8.54 36.33 -12.76
N ALA A 129 -7.73 36.34 -11.69
CA ALA A 129 -7.72 37.41 -10.70
C ALA A 129 -7.41 38.79 -11.32
N TYR A 130 -6.54 38.83 -12.32
CA TYR A 130 -6.23 40.06 -13.07
C TYR A 130 -7.24 40.37 -14.19
N ARG A 131 -8.35 39.62 -14.29
CA ARG A 131 -9.41 39.78 -15.31
C ARG A 131 -8.87 39.76 -16.74
N VAL A 132 -7.74 39.08 -16.97
CA VAL A 132 -7.07 39.02 -18.29
C VAL A 132 -7.82 38.09 -19.23
N LEU A 133 -8.45 37.05 -18.68
CA LEU A 133 -9.23 36.07 -19.43
C LEU A 133 -10.74 36.30 -19.25
N PRO A 134 -11.54 36.21 -20.33
CA PRO A 134 -13.00 36.12 -20.23
C PRO A 134 -13.44 34.92 -19.39
N GLU A 135 -14.58 35.04 -18.69
CA GLU A 135 -15.11 34.01 -17.78
C GLU A 135 -15.23 32.62 -18.44
N TYR A 136 -15.70 32.55 -19.69
CA TYR A 136 -15.83 31.28 -20.41
C TYR A 136 -14.50 30.56 -20.65
N ILE A 137 -13.40 31.30 -20.87
CA ILE A 137 -12.07 30.70 -21.06
C ILE A 137 -11.54 30.18 -19.73
N TYR A 138 -11.75 30.94 -18.65
CA TYR A 138 -11.36 30.52 -17.31
C TYR A 138 -12.10 29.26 -16.88
N GLU A 139 -13.43 29.20 -17.04
CA GLU A 139 -14.21 28.01 -16.69
C GLU A 139 -13.73 26.76 -17.43
N LEU A 140 -13.40 26.89 -18.72
CA LEU A 140 -12.83 25.80 -19.51
C LEU A 140 -11.43 25.39 -19.01
N LEU A 141 -10.55 26.34 -18.73
CA LEU A 141 -9.19 26.07 -18.24
C LEU A 141 -9.20 25.46 -16.83
N PHE A 142 -10.05 25.97 -15.94
CA PHE A 142 -10.24 25.44 -14.59
C PHE A 142 -10.77 24.00 -14.64
N THR A 143 -11.79 23.76 -15.48
CA THR A 143 -12.33 22.42 -15.76
C THR A 143 -11.22 21.47 -16.22
N ILE A 144 -10.46 21.84 -17.26
CA ILE A 144 -9.37 20.99 -17.76
C ILE A 144 -8.31 20.74 -16.67
N SER A 145 -7.94 21.77 -15.92
CA SER A 145 -7.01 21.64 -14.79
C SER A 145 -7.52 20.62 -13.77
N ASP A 146 -8.80 20.65 -13.41
CA ASP A 146 -9.34 19.73 -12.40
C ASP A 146 -9.51 18.29 -12.93
N TYR A 147 -9.81 18.09 -14.22
CA TYR A 147 -10.03 16.76 -14.79
C TYR A 147 -8.76 16.01 -15.20
N VAL A 148 -7.72 16.71 -15.68
CA VAL A 148 -6.50 16.06 -16.21
C VAL A 148 -5.77 15.18 -15.15
N PRO A 149 -5.60 15.59 -13.89
CA PRO A 149 -4.96 14.76 -12.86
C PRO A 149 -5.81 13.57 -12.50
N ARG A 150 -7.13 13.78 -12.37
CA ARG A 150 -8.09 12.70 -12.10
C ARG A 150 -8.03 11.65 -13.21
N LEU A 151 -8.02 12.06 -14.48
CA LEU A 151 -7.86 11.16 -15.62
C LEU A 151 -6.50 10.44 -15.60
N THR A 152 -5.42 11.18 -15.34
CA THR A 152 -4.07 10.60 -15.28
C THR A 152 -3.96 9.56 -14.15
N ALA A 153 -4.45 9.89 -12.96
CA ALA A 153 -4.54 8.97 -11.82
C ALA A 153 -5.37 7.74 -12.15
N SER A 154 -6.54 7.90 -12.79
CA SER A 154 -7.39 6.80 -13.22
C SER A 154 -6.65 5.84 -14.17
N VAL A 155 -5.96 6.38 -15.18
CA VAL A 155 -5.18 5.59 -16.14
C VAL A 155 -4.04 4.85 -15.43
N LEU A 156 -3.30 5.53 -14.54
CA LEU A 156 -2.22 4.92 -13.77
C LEU A 156 -2.70 3.76 -12.90
N ILE A 157 -3.83 3.93 -12.20
CA ILE A 157 -4.43 2.87 -11.37
C ILE A 157 -4.79 1.65 -12.23
N ILE A 158 -5.40 1.86 -13.40
CA ILE A 158 -5.74 0.77 -14.32
C ILE A 158 -4.48 0.04 -14.80
N VAL A 159 -3.45 0.78 -15.24
CA VAL A 159 -2.17 0.19 -15.71
C VAL A 159 -1.49 -0.61 -14.60
N LEU A 160 -1.46 -0.08 -13.37
CA LEU A 160 -0.92 -0.78 -12.20
C LEU A 160 -1.71 -2.05 -11.89
N GLY A 161 -3.04 -1.99 -11.90
CA GLY A 161 -3.90 -3.15 -11.69
C GLY A 161 -3.64 -4.25 -12.72
N VAL A 162 -3.56 -3.90 -14.01
CA VAL A 162 -3.24 -4.84 -15.10
C VAL A 162 -1.84 -5.43 -14.94
N HIS A 163 -0.85 -4.61 -14.55
CA HIS A 163 0.51 -5.08 -14.30
C HIS A 163 0.58 -6.10 -13.16
N MET A 164 -0.13 -5.84 -12.06
CA MET A 164 -0.19 -6.76 -10.91
C MET A 164 -0.82 -8.11 -11.26
N ILE A 165 -1.86 -8.12 -12.11
CA ILE A 165 -2.48 -9.36 -12.61
C ILE A 165 -1.51 -10.16 -13.48
N ARG A 166 -0.68 -9.50 -14.30
CA ARG A 166 0.29 -10.16 -15.20
C ARG A 166 1.50 -10.74 -14.46
N GLY A 167 1.92 -10.16 -13.33
CA GLY A 167 3.04 -10.66 -12.53
C GLY A 167 2.83 -12.06 -11.97
N LYS A 168 1.63 -12.33 -11.42
CA LYS A 168 1.28 -13.64 -10.83
C LYS A 168 1.20 -14.79 -11.86
N LYS A 169 0.99 -14.48 -13.14
CA LYS A 169 0.99 -15.51 -14.21
C LYS A 169 2.39 -16.05 -14.52
N LYS A 170 3.48 -15.43 -14.06
CA LYS A 170 4.84 -15.98 -14.28
C LYS A 170 5.27 -16.98 -13.20
N GLU A 171 4.67 -16.92 -12.01
CA GLU A 171 4.91 -17.87 -10.93
C GLU A 171 4.08 -19.15 -11.13
N LEU A 172 2.80 -19.02 -11.52
CA LEU A 172 1.89 -20.16 -11.70
C LEU A 172 2.28 -21.14 -12.84
N TYR A 173 3.07 -20.69 -13.83
CA TYR A 173 3.54 -21.53 -14.95
C TYR A 173 4.99 -22.00 -14.79
N ARG A 174 5.65 -21.71 -13.67
CA ARG A 174 7.03 -22.13 -13.40
C ARG A 174 7.13 -23.39 -12.54
N GLU A 175 6.04 -23.85 -11.93
CA GLU A 175 6.03 -24.98 -10.99
C GLU A 175 5.36 -26.29 -11.48
N GLU A 176 5.17 -26.49 -12.79
CA GLU A 176 4.92 -27.85 -13.31
C GLU A 176 5.77 -28.12 -14.55
N PRO A 177 6.95 -28.74 -14.43
CA PRO A 177 7.59 -29.36 -15.57
C PRO A 177 6.80 -30.61 -15.94
N ILE A 178 6.12 -30.54 -17.08
CA ILE A 178 5.39 -31.64 -17.74
C ILE A 178 6.23 -32.93 -17.88
N LYS A 179 7.56 -32.82 -17.78
CA LYS A 179 8.49 -33.95 -17.83
C LYS A 179 8.31 -34.96 -16.70
N ASP A 180 7.91 -34.52 -15.50
CA ASP A 180 7.82 -35.42 -14.34
C ASP A 180 6.64 -36.39 -14.48
N ARG A 181 5.53 -35.97 -15.12
CA ARG A 181 4.39 -36.86 -15.42
C ARG A 181 4.66 -37.87 -16.53
N GLU A 182 5.47 -37.52 -17.53
CA GLU A 182 5.86 -38.48 -18.58
C GLU A 182 6.84 -39.53 -18.04
N GLN A 183 7.75 -39.14 -17.13
CA GLN A 183 8.64 -40.09 -16.46
C GLN A 183 7.91 -40.95 -15.43
N GLU A 184 7.01 -40.40 -14.61
CA GLU A 184 6.19 -41.21 -13.69
C GLU A 184 5.23 -42.15 -14.44
N ALA A 185 4.64 -41.72 -15.56
CA ALA A 185 3.79 -42.57 -16.37
C ALA A 185 4.59 -43.68 -17.10
N ALA A 186 5.83 -43.39 -17.52
CA ALA A 186 6.73 -44.37 -18.13
C ALA A 186 7.29 -45.38 -17.10
N ASP A 187 7.62 -44.94 -15.89
CA ASP A 187 8.07 -45.82 -14.82
C ASP A 187 6.93 -46.70 -14.30
N GLN A 188 5.70 -46.18 -14.22
CA GLN A 188 4.52 -46.96 -13.84
C GLN A 188 4.09 -47.96 -14.92
N SER A 189 4.20 -47.61 -16.20
CA SER A 189 3.93 -48.55 -17.29
C SER A 189 4.98 -49.67 -17.33
N ALA A 190 6.26 -49.33 -17.20
CA ALA A 190 7.37 -50.29 -17.15
C ALA A 190 7.28 -51.24 -15.94
N ALA A 191 6.83 -50.75 -14.78
CA ALA A 191 6.62 -51.58 -13.59
C ALA A 191 5.42 -52.53 -13.70
N SER A 192 4.43 -52.22 -14.54
CA SER A 192 3.26 -53.08 -14.75
C SER A 192 3.47 -54.16 -15.82
N GLU A 193 4.49 -54.02 -16.67
CA GLU A 193 4.72 -54.89 -17.84
C GLU A 193 5.70 -56.06 -17.57
N ASN A 194 6.36 -56.12 -16.40
CA ASN A 194 7.28 -57.21 -16.09
C ASN A 194 7.13 -57.79 -14.66
N PRO A 195 6.22 -58.77 -14.45
CA PRO A 195 6.08 -59.46 -13.17
C PRO A 195 7.09 -60.60 -12.96
N ASP A 196 7.86 -61.01 -13.98
CA ASP A 196 8.58 -62.29 -13.98
C ASP A 196 10.09 -62.12 -14.14
N ARG A 197 10.77 -61.51 -13.15
CA ARG A 197 12.22 -61.64 -12.96
C ARG A 197 12.65 -61.59 -11.48
N GLU A 198 11.88 -62.22 -10.61
CA GLU A 198 12.40 -62.68 -9.31
C GLU A 198 12.11 -64.16 -9.14
N GLY A 199 12.87 -64.98 -9.86
CA GLY A 199 12.81 -66.42 -9.73
C GLY A 199 13.38 -67.14 -10.94
N GLU A 200 14.70 -67.14 -11.10
CA GLU A 200 15.48 -68.31 -11.53
C GLU A 200 16.98 -67.98 -11.55
N ALA A 201 17.71 -68.76 -10.73
CA ALA A 201 19.14 -69.13 -10.74
C ALA A 201 20.22 -68.08 -11.11
#